data_AF-A0A7K9IBE0-F1
#
_entry.id   AF-A0A7K9IBE0-F1
#
_cell.length_a   1.000
_cell.length_b   1.000
_cell.length_c   1.000
_cell.angle_alpha   90.00
_cell.angle_beta   90.00
_cell.angle_gamma   90.00
#
_symmetry.space_group_name_H-M   'P 1'
#
loop_
_entity.id
_entity.type
_entity.pdbx_description
1 polymer ?
#
loop_
_entity_poly.entity_id
_entity_poly.type
_entity_poly.pdbx_seq_one_letter_code
_entity_poly.pdbx_strand_id
1 'polypeptide(L)'
;VCGESGAAIRCCLRGCEHSFHLPCAREGQCITHYFPDYCSPCWEHSPKQAVEGTPENTDTCIICWEPLENRTSFITMVCPACRNAWFHRAFIQ
;
A
#
# COMPACT_ATOMS: atom_id res chain seq x y z
N VAL A 1 5.02 -2.30 14.38
CA VAL A 1 3.58 -2.59 14.19
C VAL A 1 3.01 -3.33 15.40
N CYS A 2 3.19 -4.65 15.56
CA CYS A 2 2.59 -5.39 16.68
C CYS A 2 3.43 -5.44 17.98
N GLY A 3 4.71 -5.03 17.97
CA GLY A 3 5.58 -5.02 19.15
C GLY A 3 6.20 -6.38 19.52
N GLU A 4 5.66 -7.47 19.00
CA GLU A 4 6.16 -8.83 19.23
C GLU A 4 7.53 -9.10 18.56
N SER A 5 8.26 -10.07 19.12
CA SER A 5 9.51 -10.58 18.54
C SER A 5 9.26 -11.62 17.45
N GLY A 6 10.14 -11.70 16.44
CA GLY A 6 10.01 -12.67 15.35
C GLY A 6 10.76 -12.28 14.09
N ALA A 7 10.47 -12.96 12.99
CA ALA A 7 11.04 -12.67 11.68
C ALA A 7 10.45 -11.38 11.09
N ALA A 8 11.21 -10.28 11.15
CA ALA A 8 10.77 -8.96 10.71
C ALA A 8 11.50 -8.50 9.43
N ILE A 9 10.78 -7.73 8.62
CA ILE A 9 11.29 -7.01 7.45
C ILE A 9 11.70 -5.62 7.91
N ARG A 10 12.91 -5.17 7.57
CA ARG A 10 13.39 -3.81 7.86
C ARG A 10 12.99 -2.87 6.73
N CYS A 11 12.65 -1.62 7.07
CA CYS A 11 12.41 -0.56 6.10
C CYS A 11 13.62 -0.40 5.16
N CYS A 12 13.38 -0.31 3.86
CA CYS A 12 14.47 -0.15 2.89
C CYS A 12 15.10 1.25 2.85
N LEU A 13 14.47 2.27 3.45
CA LEU A 13 15.06 3.60 3.52
C LEU A 13 16.27 3.61 4.46
N ARG A 14 17.40 4.15 3.98
CA ARG A 14 18.64 4.27 4.77
C ARG A 14 18.40 5.09 6.04
N GLY A 15 18.85 4.55 7.18
CA GLY A 15 18.72 5.20 8.49
C GLY A 15 17.34 5.03 9.14
N CYS A 16 16.39 4.34 8.49
CA CYS A 16 15.13 3.99 9.11
C CYS A 16 15.26 2.68 9.89
N GLU A 17 14.95 2.74 11.20
CA GLU A 17 15.00 1.58 12.09
C GLU A 17 13.65 0.86 12.22
N HIS A 18 12.62 1.32 11.50
CA HIS A 18 11.32 0.67 11.53
C HIS A 18 11.38 -0.71 10.87
N SER A 19 10.71 -1.65 11.53
CA SER A 19 10.53 -3.02 11.05
C SER A 19 9.12 -3.51 11.31
N PHE A 20 8.71 -4.51 10.54
CA PHE A 20 7.38 -5.08 10.60
C PHE A 20 7.41 -6.54 10.17
N HIS A 21 6.54 -7.35 10.78
CA HIS A 21 6.29 -8.69 10.28
C HIS A 21 5.53 -8.62 8.96
N LEU A 22 5.79 -9.56 8.07
CA LEU A 22 5.01 -9.75 6.85
C LEU A 22 3.48 -9.78 7.10
N PRO A 23 2.93 -10.61 8.02
CA PRO A 23 1.50 -10.60 8.31
C PRO A 23 0.99 -9.28 8.89
N CYS A 24 1.86 -8.49 9.53
CA CYS A 24 1.50 -7.19 10.10
C CYS A 24 1.58 -6.04 9.10
N ALA A 25 2.15 -6.24 7.90
CA ALA A 25 2.38 -5.16 6.95
C ALA A 25 1.09 -4.43 6.57
N ARG A 26 0.01 -5.18 6.34
CA ARG A 26 -1.30 -4.63 5.96
C ARG A 26 -1.89 -3.72 7.04
N GLU A 27 -1.96 -4.22 8.26
CA GLU A 27 -2.50 -3.46 9.41
C GLU A 27 -1.61 -2.27 9.75
N GLY A 28 -0.29 -2.45 9.62
CA GLY A 28 0.70 -1.41 9.84
C GLY A 28 0.88 -0.44 8.68
N GLN A 29 0.09 -0.52 7.61
CA GLN A 29 0.21 0.33 6.40
C GLN A 29 1.63 0.36 5.80
N CYS A 30 2.34 -0.76 5.89
CA CYS A 30 3.65 -0.95 5.27
C CYS A 30 3.46 -1.58 3.88
N ILE A 31 4.46 -1.41 3.00
CA ILE A 31 4.45 -2.04 1.67
C ILE A 31 5.49 -3.17 1.63
N THR A 32 5.09 -4.29 1.02
CA THR A 32 5.98 -5.41 0.71
C THR A 32 6.18 -5.51 -0.80
N HIS A 33 7.33 -5.08 -1.31
CA HIS A 33 7.69 -5.27 -2.72
C HIS A 33 8.73 -6.38 -2.87
N TYR A 34 8.40 -7.37 -3.71
CA TYR A 34 9.23 -8.54 -4.01
C TYR A 34 9.88 -8.50 -5.40
N PHE A 35 9.81 -7.34 -6.06
CA PHE A 35 10.45 -7.09 -7.36
C PHE A 35 11.88 -6.52 -7.15
N PRO A 36 12.70 -6.40 -8.21
CA PRO A 36 14.13 -6.09 -8.07
C PRO A 36 14.40 -4.91 -7.14
N ASP A 37 15.47 -5.03 -6.35
CA ASP A 37 15.89 -4.20 -5.21
C ASP A 37 15.28 -4.55 -3.83
N TYR A 38 14.31 -5.49 -3.75
CA TYR A 38 13.74 -5.99 -2.48
C TYR A 38 13.47 -4.88 -1.45
N CYS A 39 12.78 -3.81 -1.87
CA CYS A 39 12.55 -2.63 -1.05
C CYS A 39 11.17 -2.67 -0.39
N SER A 40 11.11 -2.84 0.93
CA SER A 40 9.85 -2.80 1.69
C SER A 40 9.82 -1.57 2.61
N PRO A 41 9.13 -0.47 2.25
CA PRO A 41 9.05 0.72 3.09
C PRO A 41 8.06 0.56 4.26
N CYS A 42 8.38 1.15 5.41
CA CYS A 42 7.45 1.25 6.55
C CYS A 42 6.33 2.27 6.28
N TRP A 43 5.37 2.42 7.20
CA TRP A 43 4.26 3.37 7.07
C TRP A 43 4.70 4.83 6.86
N GLU A 44 5.81 5.26 7.45
CA GLU A 44 6.34 6.63 7.29
C GLU A 44 6.96 6.85 5.91
N HIS A 45 7.56 5.81 5.36
CA HIS A 45 8.26 5.84 4.07
C HIS A 45 7.43 5.20 2.95
N SER A 46 6.18 4.88 3.22
CA SER A 46 5.29 4.26 2.25
C SER A 46 5.06 5.26 1.10
N PRO A 47 5.34 4.89 -0.15
CA PRO A 47 5.12 5.75 -1.30
C PRO A 47 3.64 6.13 -1.38
N LYS A 48 3.39 7.43 -1.42
CA LYS A 48 2.08 8.00 -1.72
C LYS A 48 1.95 8.07 -3.23
N GLN A 49 0.82 7.63 -3.75
CA GLN A 49 0.54 7.73 -5.18
C GLN A 49 0.34 9.21 -5.52
N ALA A 50 1.15 9.74 -6.44
CA ALA A 50 1.14 11.16 -6.83
C ALA A 50 -0.08 11.59 -7.68
N VAL A 51 -1.03 10.67 -7.93
CA VAL A 51 -2.20 10.94 -8.77
C VAL A 51 -3.29 11.57 -7.92
N GLU A 52 -3.54 12.87 -8.14
CA GLU A 52 -4.78 13.56 -7.76
C GLU A 52 -5.86 13.21 -8.80
N GLY A 53 -6.26 11.95 -8.84
CA GLY A 53 -7.37 11.52 -9.68
C GLY A 53 -8.65 11.76 -8.91
N THR A 54 -9.50 12.69 -9.35
CA THR A 54 -10.92 12.66 -9.00
C THR A 54 -11.59 11.67 -9.94
N PRO A 55 -12.02 10.48 -9.48
CA PRO A 55 -12.87 9.63 -10.29
C PRO A 55 -14.19 10.36 -10.47
N GLU A 56 -14.52 10.72 -11.71
CA GLU A 56 -15.84 11.26 -11.97
C GLU A 56 -16.93 10.19 -11.79
N ASN A 57 -16.63 8.88 -11.79
CA ASN A 57 -17.66 7.82 -11.80
C ASN A 57 -17.28 6.41 -11.27
N THR A 58 -16.20 6.21 -10.51
CA THR A 58 -15.79 4.87 -10.02
C THR A 58 -15.62 4.80 -8.50
N ASP A 59 -16.73 4.61 -7.79
CA ASP A 59 -16.74 4.38 -6.33
C ASP A 59 -16.55 2.90 -5.95
N THR A 60 -16.33 2.01 -6.92
CA THR A 60 -16.18 0.57 -6.72
C THR A 60 -14.81 0.06 -7.15
N CYS A 61 -14.31 -0.93 -6.40
CA CYS A 61 -13.11 -1.67 -6.76
C CYS A 61 -13.41 -2.56 -7.98
N ILE A 62 -12.64 -2.42 -9.06
CA ILE A 62 -12.88 -3.23 -10.29
C ILE A 62 -12.56 -4.73 -10.13
N ILE A 63 -11.91 -5.12 -9.02
CA ILE A 63 -11.50 -6.50 -8.76
C ILE A 63 -12.55 -7.24 -7.92
N CYS A 64 -12.96 -6.66 -6.79
CA CYS A 64 -13.91 -7.30 -5.88
C CYS A 64 -15.34 -6.76 -5.98
N TRP A 65 -15.56 -5.70 -6.76
CA TRP A 65 -16.86 -5.02 -6.92
C TRP A 65 -17.41 -4.35 -5.65
N GLU A 66 -16.65 -4.35 -4.55
CA GLU A 66 -17.02 -3.67 -3.31
C GLU A 66 -16.71 -2.15 -3.36
N PRO A 67 -17.40 -1.35 -2.53
CA PRO A 67 -17.13 0.08 -2.41
C PRO A 67 -15.69 0.39 -1.97
N LEU A 68 -15.15 1.53 -2.42
CA LEU A 68 -13.86 2.04 -1.99
C LEU A 68 -14.02 3.00 -0.80
N GLU A 69 -13.31 2.73 0.29
CA GLU A 69 -13.22 3.64 1.43
C GLU A 69 -12.23 4.78 1.12
N ASN A 70 -12.77 5.99 0.99
CA ASN A 70 -12.09 7.29 0.87
C ASN A 70 -10.95 7.37 -0.18
N ARG A 71 -11.10 8.31 -1.12
CA ARG A 71 -10.45 8.28 -2.45
C ARG A 71 -8.91 8.44 -2.45
N THR A 72 -8.30 8.85 -1.34
CA THR A 72 -6.84 9.09 -1.21
C THR A 72 -6.22 8.38 0.00
N SER A 73 -6.74 7.21 0.36
CA SER A 73 -6.22 6.42 1.49
C SER A 73 -5.08 5.47 1.07
N PHE A 74 -4.33 4.95 2.05
CA PHE A 74 -3.39 3.85 1.81
C PHE A 74 -4.08 2.62 1.21
N ILE A 75 -5.36 2.41 1.53
CA ILE A 75 -6.15 1.23 1.16
C ILE A 75 -6.58 1.30 -0.31
N THR A 76 -6.70 2.47 -0.90
CA THR A 76 -7.21 2.67 -2.26
C THR A 76 -6.08 3.07 -3.22
N MET A 77 -6.06 2.49 -4.42
CA MET A 77 -5.09 2.81 -5.47
C MET A 77 -5.79 3.04 -6.81
N VAL A 78 -5.14 3.79 -7.70
CA VAL A 78 -5.59 3.99 -9.08
C VAL A 78 -4.56 3.40 -10.04
N CYS A 79 -5.01 2.87 -11.16
CA CYS A 79 -4.10 2.40 -12.20
C CYS A 79 -3.25 3.59 -12.72
N PRO A 80 -1.90 3.55 -12.61
CA PRO A 80 -1.05 4.65 -13.05
C PRO A 80 -1.08 4.86 -14.58
N ALA A 81 -1.45 3.82 -15.34
CA ALA A 81 -1.52 3.87 -16.80
C ALA A 81 -2.82 4.52 -17.31
N CYS A 82 -3.98 3.99 -16.92
CA CYS A 82 -5.26 4.44 -17.45
C CYS A 82 -5.96 5.50 -16.59
N ARG A 83 -5.55 5.68 -15.33
CA ARG A 83 -6.06 6.68 -14.36
C ARG A 83 -7.56 6.61 -14.04
N ASN A 84 -8.27 5.63 -14.60
CA ASN A 84 -9.72 5.49 -14.50
C ASN A 84 -10.14 4.22 -13.73
N ALA A 85 -9.23 3.28 -13.52
CA ALA A 85 -9.47 2.03 -12.81
C ALA A 85 -8.97 2.13 -11.36
N TRP A 86 -9.85 1.82 -10.40
CA TRP A 86 -9.59 1.91 -8.97
C TRP A 86 -9.76 0.55 -8.29
N PHE A 87 -8.93 0.27 -7.28
CA PHE A 87 -8.92 -1.01 -6.58
C PHE A 87 -8.39 -0.87 -5.15
N HIS A 88 -8.78 -1.80 -4.27
CA HIS A 88 -8.13 -1.94 -2.97
C HIS A 88 -6.69 -2.40 -3.16
N ARG A 89 -5.75 -1.74 -2.46
CA ARG A 89 -4.32 -2.06 -2.47
C ARG A 89 -4.07 -3.54 -2.24
N ALA A 90 -4.82 -4.16 -1.32
CA ALA A 90 -4.72 -5.57 -0.94
C ALA A 90 -4.86 -6.57 -2.11
N PHE A 91 -5.47 -6.18 -3.23
CA PHE A 91 -5.57 -7.04 -4.42
C PHE A 91 -4.40 -6.90 -5.41
N ILE A 92 -3.52 -5.93 -5.18
CA ILE A 92 -2.32 -5.66 -5.99
C ILE A 92 -1.03 -5.83 -5.17
N GLN A 93 -1.06 -5.49 -3.88
CA GLN A 93 0.07 -5.48 -2.94
C GLN A 93 -0.37 -5.94 -1.55
#